data_AF-A0AAD9KQN6-F1
#
_entry.id   AF-A0AAD9KQN6-F1
#
_cell.length_a   1.000
_cell.length_b   1.000
_cell.length_c   1.000
_cell.angle_alpha   90.00
_cell.angle_beta   90.00
_cell.angle_gamma   90.00
#
_symmetry.space_group_name_H-M   'P 1'
#
loop_
_entity.id
_entity.type
_entity.pdbx_description
1 polymer ?
#
loop_
_entity_poly.entity_id
_entity_poly.type
_entity_poly.pdbx_seq_one_letter_code
_entity_poly.pdbx_strand_id
1 'polypeptide(L)'
;MYILSLYDRLYVVFLLFIFRTTFAGAGGEDDHVNIVLGIPTRWTLEPHRLLRVTVSNRGLTRSSFILFQVHSRFENVTVSFDKRATYGNAVSGRDVGMVSLQNDTKESHVWYMKSSSSAAINVIMVVTPYAKGDPLPGGCNMEFPLENDPNVHLLPGRHQSVVEFQYANVGLGNGRFDVGLCESSTAEKLLEYDVYVHFLDENDHSEKHFLDTIEILLTVRDVRKHMRKMKTITYLHGKTREAFTAFPRQGVIYGVVVRQSNTSTSSLYVPVSTYTEQDKSVDVTVMVLLTVLGIIGLLICFAGHNFFKIAMFTFGYLTVSLTSFILVAAFSNLEFSSFDMGYVMTSVAFNLTPLGNFELFQHSYDYGIIFACGVLVLTALFLRTPRLLHILSCGVVGSLLCVVMLDVYAGGSVRYVLAVSVWKATVTDYTNIALYSVWVALAVGGIITQLWRERGQREFPACPWRLYKQRRMRQPCLQVTPPSGEIDSDDEQEPLLAAHRQHQRETPSWQHRQPSAVRHDELIDPT
;
A
#
# COMPACT_ATOMS: atom_id res chain seq x y z
N MET A 1 -62.45 -50.40 19.52
CA MET A 1 -61.50 -49.88 18.50
C MET A 1 -62.07 -48.60 17.86
N TYR A 2 -62.32 -47.56 18.65
CA TYR A 2 -62.81 -46.24 18.18
C TYR A 2 -62.30 -45.08 19.06
N ILE A 3 -61.88 -45.35 20.30
CA ILE A 3 -61.37 -44.35 21.25
C ILE A 3 -59.92 -43.94 20.95
N LEU A 4 -59.10 -44.82 20.35
CA LEU A 4 -57.71 -44.52 19.98
C LEU A 4 -57.58 -43.58 18.77
N SER A 5 -58.57 -43.53 17.86
CA SER A 5 -58.51 -42.65 16.67
C SER A 5 -58.83 -41.18 16.99
N LEU A 6 -59.60 -40.93 18.05
CA LEU A 6 -59.95 -39.56 18.46
C LEU A 6 -58.75 -38.85 19.11
N TYR A 7 -57.93 -39.59 19.84
CA TYR A 7 -56.78 -39.04 20.56
C TYR A 7 -55.69 -38.53 19.59
N ASP A 8 -55.38 -39.29 18.54
CA ASP A 8 -54.42 -38.86 17.51
C ASP A 8 -54.90 -37.65 16.70
N ARG A 9 -56.20 -37.58 16.39
CA ARG A 9 -56.78 -36.43 15.67
C ARG A 9 -56.81 -35.17 16.54
N LEU A 10 -57.08 -35.31 17.84
CA LEU A 10 -57.00 -34.18 18.78
C LEU A 10 -55.56 -33.69 18.91
N TYR A 11 -54.58 -34.59 18.95
CA TYR A 11 -53.17 -34.25 19.08
C TYR A 11 -52.65 -33.46 17.86
N VAL A 12 -53.06 -33.86 16.65
CA VAL A 12 -52.71 -33.13 15.41
C VAL A 12 -53.39 -31.76 15.35
N VAL A 13 -54.66 -31.64 15.76
CA VAL A 13 -55.35 -30.35 15.82
C VAL A 13 -54.75 -29.44 16.90
N PHE A 14 -54.35 -29.99 18.05
CA PHE A 14 -53.68 -29.25 19.12
C PHE A 14 -52.28 -28.80 18.69
N LEU A 15 -51.52 -29.65 17.99
CA LEU A 15 -50.24 -29.28 17.39
C LEU A 15 -50.40 -28.21 16.32
N LEU A 16 -51.41 -28.29 15.45
CA LEU A 16 -51.69 -27.25 14.45
C LEU A 16 -52.18 -25.95 15.11
N PHE A 17 -52.91 -26.01 16.21
CA PHE A 17 -53.34 -24.83 16.97
C PHE A 17 -52.18 -24.19 17.73
N ILE A 18 -51.27 -24.98 18.31
CA ILE A 18 -50.00 -24.50 18.85
C ILE A 18 -49.17 -23.87 17.74
N PHE A 19 -48.96 -24.55 16.60
CA PHE A 19 -48.19 -24.00 15.48
C PHE A 19 -48.80 -22.70 14.93
N ARG A 20 -50.14 -22.60 14.87
CA ARG A 20 -50.84 -21.39 14.43
C ARG A 20 -50.76 -20.28 15.48
N THR A 21 -50.69 -20.58 16.78
CA THR A 21 -50.59 -19.56 17.84
C THR A 21 -49.15 -19.13 18.11
N THR A 22 -48.14 -19.98 17.91
CA THR A 22 -46.72 -19.57 17.95
C THR A 22 -46.28 -18.81 16.70
N PHE A 23 -46.91 -19.02 15.54
CA PHE A 23 -46.59 -18.26 14.31
C PHE A 23 -47.55 -17.11 13.96
N ALA A 24 -48.74 -17.00 14.57
CA ALA A 24 -49.66 -15.87 14.32
C ALA A 24 -49.45 -14.65 15.23
N GLY A 25 -48.36 -14.63 16.02
CA GLY A 25 -48.01 -13.54 16.94
C GLY A 25 -46.80 -12.69 16.54
N ALA A 26 -46.23 -12.88 15.33
CA ALA A 26 -45.06 -12.12 14.87
C ALA A 26 -45.41 -10.89 14.01
N GLY A 27 -46.53 -10.22 14.33
CA GLY A 27 -46.73 -8.83 13.95
C GLY A 27 -46.04 -7.95 14.99
N GLY A 28 -44.70 -8.02 15.04
CA GLY A 28 -43.90 -7.21 15.96
C GLY A 28 -44.11 -5.73 15.66
N GLU A 29 -44.47 -4.97 16.67
CA GLU A 29 -44.46 -3.51 16.66
C GLU A 29 -43.08 -3.04 16.17
N ASP A 30 -43.05 -2.24 15.10
CA ASP A 30 -41.80 -1.69 14.54
C ASP A 30 -41.08 -0.91 15.65
N ASP A 31 -39.86 -1.30 16.03
CA ASP A 31 -39.08 -0.58 17.02
C ASP A 31 -38.87 0.87 16.52
N HIS A 32 -39.05 1.87 17.40
CA HIS A 32 -39.05 3.28 17.01
C HIS A 32 -38.06 4.10 17.84
N VAL A 33 -37.23 4.89 17.17
CA VAL A 33 -36.17 5.71 17.80
C VAL A 33 -36.21 7.14 17.29
N ASN A 34 -36.15 8.08 18.23
CA ASN A 34 -36.00 9.51 17.94
C ASN A 34 -34.54 9.91 18.11
N ILE A 35 -33.91 10.41 17.04
CA ILE A 35 -32.52 10.87 17.08
C ILE A 35 -32.46 12.37 17.34
N VAL A 36 -31.48 12.78 18.14
CA VAL A 36 -31.14 14.20 18.34
C VAL A 36 -30.12 14.63 17.29
N LEU A 37 -30.34 15.79 16.67
CA LEU A 37 -29.47 16.35 15.64
C LEU A 37 -28.04 16.55 16.16
N GLY A 38 -27.06 16.07 15.39
CA GLY A 38 -25.64 16.23 15.64
C GLY A 38 -25.07 15.40 16.80
N ILE A 39 -25.89 14.55 17.45
CA ILE A 39 -25.44 13.69 18.55
C ILE A 39 -25.37 12.24 18.07
N PRO A 40 -24.18 11.62 18.05
CA PRO A 40 -24.04 10.21 17.73
C PRO A 40 -24.81 9.35 18.75
N THR A 41 -25.62 8.43 18.26
CA THR A 41 -26.46 7.55 19.09
C THR A 41 -26.07 6.11 18.81
N ARG A 42 -25.70 5.36 19.86
CA ARG A 42 -25.42 3.93 19.76
C ARG A 42 -26.72 3.14 19.89
N TRP A 43 -26.87 2.12 19.06
CA TRP A 43 -28.05 1.26 19.05
C TRP A 43 -27.68 -0.18 18.76
N THR A 44 -28.43 -1.13 19.31
CA THR A 44 -28.30 -2.56 18.98
C THR A 44 -29.50 -2.96 18.14
N LEU A 45 -29.24 -3.32 16.88
CA LEU A 45 -30.28 -3.78 15.95
C LEU A 45 -30.52 -5.27 16.16
N GLU A 46 -31.74 -5.61 16.49
CA GLU A 46 -32.20 -7.01 16.55
C GLU A 46 -32.30 -7.62 15.14
N PRO A 47 -32.01 -8.92 14.99
CA PRO A 47 -32.01 -9.57 13.69
C PRO A 47 -33.42 -9.59 13.08
N HIS A 48 -33.50 -9.33 11.78
CA HIS A 48 -34.74 -9.33 10.98
C HIS A 48 -35.82 -8.31 11.40
N ARG A 49 -35.58 -7.46 12.40
CA ARG A 49 -36.51 -6.40 12.78
C ARG A 49 -36.26 -5.13 11.98
N LEU A 50 -37.35 -4.41 11.70
CA LEU A 50 -37.31 -3.10 11.06
C LEU A 50 -37.32 -2.03 12.17
N LEU A 51 -36.29 -1.19 12.18
CA LEU A 51 -36.20 -0.05 13.08
C LEU A 51 -36.64 1.20 12.32
N ARG A 52 -37.60 1.94 12.88
CA ARG A 52 -38.05 3.24 12.37
C ARG A 52 -37.31 4.35 13.10
N VAL A 53 -36.52 5.11 12.36
CA VAL A 53 -35.76 6.26 12.85
C VAL A 53 -36.49 7.53 12.46
N THR A 54 -36.74 8.42 13.42
CA THR A 54 -37.32 9.73 13.14
C THR A 54 -36.54 10.89 13.74
N VAL A 55 -36.57 12.02 13.04
CA VAL A 55 -35.97 13.27 13.48
C VAL A 55 -36.97 14.41 13.30
N SER A 56 -37.15 15.19 14.36
CA SER A 56 -38.05 16.35 14.34
C SER A 56 -37.48 17.49 13.50
N ASN A 57 -38.34 18.22 12.78
CA ASN A 57 -37.94 19.39 12.01
C ASN A 57 -37.59 20.63 12.89
N ARG A 58 -37.73 20.52 14.21
CA ARG A 58 -37.45 21.62 15.15
C ARG A 58 -35.97 21.95 15.16
N GLY A 59 -35.59 23.11 14.61
CA GLY A 59 -34.20 23.60 14.56
C GLY A 59 -33.52 23.55 13.18
N LEU A 60 -34.20 23.06 12.14
CA LEU A 60 -33.66 22.90 10.78
C LEU A 60 -33.98 24.07 9.81
N THR A 61 -34.41 25.23 10.32
CA THR A 61 -34.82 26.38 9.49
C THR A 61 -33.68 27.02 8.69
N ARG A 62 -32.43 26.79 9.10
CA ARG A 62 -31.21 27.27 8.44
C ARG A 62 -30.48 26.21 7.64
N SER A 63 -30.98 24.97 7.63
CA SER A 63 -30.38 23.88 6.85
C SER A 63 -31.04 23.72 5.48
N SER A 64 -30.25 23.34 4.49
CA SER A 64 -30.71 22.98 3.14
C SER A 64 -31.00 21.48 3.03
N PHE A 65 -30.22 20.65 3.71
CA PHE A 65 -30.40 19.22 3.78
C PHE A 65 -29.85 18.66 5.10
N ILE A 66 -30.24 17.43 5.38
CA ILE A 66 -29.71 16.64 6.48
C ILE A 66 -29.13 15.33 5.95
N LEU A 67 -28.01 14.92 6.54
CA LEU A 67 -27.36 13.66 6.24
C LEU A 67 -27.58 12.71 7.41
N PHE A 68 -28.30 11.62 7.16
CA PHE A 68 -28.35 10.48 8.08
C PHE A 68 -27.22 9.52 7.71
N GLN A 69 -26.42 9.10 8.68
CA GLN A 69 -25.37 8.11 8.46
C GLN A 69 -25.37 7.07 9.59
N VAL A 70 -25.06 5.83 9.22
CA VAL A 70 -25.02 4.64 10.06
C VAL A 70 -23.74 3.90 9.78
N HIS A 71 -23.03 3.53 10.84
CA HIS A 71 -21.78 2.78 10.75
C HIS A 71 -21.88 1.51 11.59
N SER A 72 -21.50 0.39 10.96
CA SER A 72 -21.40 -0.93 11.57
C SER A 72 -20.03 -1.54 11.24
N ARG A 73 -19.52 -2.40 12.13
CA ARG A 73 -18.19 -2.99 11.94
C ARG A 73 -18.19 -4.19 11.00
N PHE A 74 -19.09 -5.13 11.25
CA PHE A 74 -19.02 -6.48 10.67
C PHE A 74 -20.07 -6.72 9.60
N GLU A 75 -21.30 -6.28 9.84
CA GLU A 75 -22.48 -6.70 9.08
C GLU A 75 -23.12 -5.54 8.35
N ASN A 76 -23.65 -5.82 7.16
CA ASN A 76 -24.28 -4.78 6.36
C ASN A 76 -25.63 -4.35 6.98
N VAL A 77 -25.85 -3.04 6.98
CA VAL A 77 -27.11 -2.42 7.33
C VAL A 77 -27.75 -1.91 6.05
N THR A 78 -29.04 -2.19 5.90
CA THR A 78 -29.83 -1.61 4.81
C THR A 78 -30.65 -0.47 5.38
N VAL A 79 -30.52 0.72 4.79
CA VAL A 79 -31.28 1.91 5.16
C VAL A 79 -32.14 2.32 3.97
N SER A 80 -33.40 2.67 4.22
CA SER A 80 -34.36 3.08 3.20
C SER A 80 -35.27 4.23 3.65
N PHE A 81 -35.79 5.01 2.70
CA PHE A 81 -36.82 6.02 2.98
C PHE A 81 -38.18 5.39 3.30
N ASP A 82 -38.48 4.26 2.66
CA ASP A 82 -39.74 3.54 2.81
C ASP A 82 -39.57 2.22 3.58
N LYS A 83 -40.68 1.68 4.09
CA LYS A 83 -40.68 0.36 4.77
C LYS A 83 -40.19 -0.79 3.88
N ARG A 84 -40.39 -0.66 2.56
CA ARG A 84 -39.89 -1.62 1.57
C ARG A 84 -38.70 -1.02 0.85
N ALA A 85 -37.56 -1.69 0.92
CA ALA A 85 -36.37 -1.32 0.17
C ALA A 85 -36.59 -1.56 -1.33
N THR A 86 -36.55 -0.50 -2.13
CA THR A 86 -36.59 -0.54 -3.59
C THR A 86 -35.39 0.20 -4.16
N TYR A 87 -35.05 -0.07 -5.43
CA TYR A 87 -34.06 0.71 -6.17
C TYR A 87 -34.47 2.20 -6.16
N GLY A 88 -33.50 3.11 -6.01
CA GLY A 88 -33.77 4.55 -5.80
C GLY A 88 -33.93 4.96 -4.34
N ASN A 89 -34.50 4.09 -3.49
CA ASN A 89 -34.95 4.45 -2.13
C ASN A 89 -34.21 3.73 -1.00
N ALA A 90 -33.23 2.87 -1.31
CA ALA A 90 -32.50 2.10 -0.31
C ALA A 90 -31.03 1.92 -0.69
N VAL A 91 -30.19 1.83 0.33
CA VAL A 91 -28.76 1.53 0.23
C VAL A 91 -28.37 0.48 1.28
N SER A 92 -27.43 -0.40 0.93
CA SER A 92 -26.97 -1.48 1.80
C SER A 92 -25.45 -1.49 1.87
N GLY A 93 -24.90 -1.56 3.08
CA GLY A 93 -23.46 -1.51 3.32
C GLY A 93 -23.14 -1.42 4.81
N ARG A 94 -21.86 -1.42 5.16
CA ARG A 94 -21.41 -1.27 6.57
C ARG A 94 -21.45 0.19 7.02
N ASP A 95 -20.96 1.06 6.16
CA ASP A 95 -20.97 2.50 6.34
C ASP A 95 -21.91 3.07 5.28
N VAL A 96 -23.08 3.54 5.71
CA VAL A 96 -24.14 3.99 4.81
C VAL A 96 -24.74 5.28 5.29
N GLY A 97 -25.09 6.15 4.35
CA GLY A 97 -25.86 7.34 4.63
C GLY A 97 -26.81 7.71 3.52
N MET A 98 -27.77 8.55 3.90
CA MET A 98 -28.87 9.00 3.08
C MET A 98 -29.07 10.49 3.30
N VAL A 99 -29.22 11.22 2.19
CA VAL A 99 -29.53 12.65 2.22
C VAL A 99 -31.04 12.84 2.16
N SER A 100 -31.57 13.64 3.08
CA SER A 100 -32.95 14.16 2.97
C SER A 100 -32.90 15.67 2.77
N LEU A 101 -33.49 16.13 1.67
CA LEU A 101 -33.62 17.57 1.39
C LEU A 101 -34.62 18.19 2.36
N GLN A 102 -34.27 19.37 2.88
CA GLN A 102 -35.12 20.09 3.81
C GLN A 102 -36.32 20.68 3.06
N ASN A 103 -37.52 20.42 3.57
CA ASN A 103 -38.76 21.00 3.06
C ASN A 103 -39.57 21.56 4.23
N ASP A 104 -39.94 22.83 4.15
CA ASP A 104 -40.64 23.56 5.22
C ASP A 104 -42.02 22.97 5.55
N THR A 105 -42.57 22.13 4.66
CA THR A 105 -43.87 21.46 4.85
C THR A 105 -43.80 20.14 5.63
N LYS A 106 -42.62 19.54 5.82
CA LYS A 106 -42.47 18.26 6.53
C LYS A 106 -42.33 18.48 8.04
N GLU A 107 -43.09 17.77 8.86
CA GLU A 107 -42.96 17.85 10.33
C GLU A 107 -41.76 17.07 10.89
N SER A 108 -41.40 15.97 10.22
CA SER A 108 -40.31 15.08 10.61
C SER A 108 -39.71 14.37 9.40
N HIS A 109 -38.44 13.99 9.51
CA HIS A 109 -37.77 13.09 8.57
C HIS A 109 -37.78 11.66 9.13
N VAL A 110 -38.00 10.68 8.27
CA VAL A 110 -38.17 9.27 8.66
C VAL A 110 -37.29 8.40 7.77
N TRP A 111 -36.61 7.45 8.38
CA TRP A 111 -35.87 6.40 7.71
C TRP A 111 -36.20 5.05 8.36
N TYR A 112 -36.02 3.99 7.59
CA TYR A 112 -36.16 2.62 8.06
C TYR A 112 -34.83 1.92 7.90
N MET A 113 -34.45 1.13 8.89
CA MET A 113 -33.21 0.38 8.85
C MET A 113 -33.41 -1.06 9.27
N LYS A 114 -32.64 -1.94 8.65
CA LYS A 114 -32.70 -3.39 8.86
C LYS A 114 -31.30 -3.98 8.78
N SER A 115 -30.99 -4.89 9.70
CA SER A 115 -29.78 -5.72 9.64
C SER A 115 -29.92 -6.84 8.59
N SER A 116 -28.87 -7.08 7.80
CA SER A 116 -28.79 -8.28 6.95
C SER A 116 -28.39 -9.54 7.71
N SER A 117 -27.93 -9.39 8.96
CA SER A 117 -27.43 -10.50 9.78
C SER A 117 -28.55 -11.22 10.53
N SER A 118 -28.27 -12.49 10.86
CA SER A 118 -29.10 -13.30 11.76
C SER A 118 -28.79 -13.07 13.24
N ALA A 119 -27.72 -12.33 13.55
CA ALA A 119 -27.35 -11.91 14.90
C ALA A 119 -27.69 -10.43 15.15
N ALA A 120 -27.77 -10.07 16.44
CA ALA A 120 -27.89 -8.67 16.84
C ALA A 120 -26.58 -7.92 16.55
N ILE A 121 -26.67 -6.71 16.00
CA ILE A 121 -25.51 -5.92 15.56
C ILE A 121 -25.48 -4.56 16.26
N ASN A 122 -24.30 -4.10 16.66
CA ASN A 122 -24.14 -2.77 17.22
C ASN A 122 -23.89 -1.76 16.10
N VAL A 123 -24.60 -0.65 16.13
CA VAL A 123 -24.49 0.42 15.15
C VAL A 123 -24.37 1.76 15.86
N ILE A 124 -23.66 2.68 15.23
CA ILE A 124 -23.69 4.09 15.60
C ILE A 124 -24.36 4.86 14.48
N MET A 125 -25.28 5.75 14.86
CA MET A 125 -26.06 6.52 13.91
C MET A 125 -26.11 7.99 14.31
N VAL A 126 -26.04 8.87 13.33
CA VAL A 126 -26.08 10.32 13.55
C VAL A 126 -26.80 11.01 12.40
N VAL A 127 -27.46 12.13 12.73
CA VAL A 127 -28.09 13.01 11.73
C VAL A 127 -27.42 14.37 11.81
N THR A 128 -26.72 14.74 10.74
CA THR A 128 -25.95 15.99 10.66
C THR A 128 -26.67 16.99 9.75
N PRO A 129 -27.04 18.17 10.25
CA PRO A 129 -27.62 19.22 9.42
C PRO A 129 -26.56 20.06 8.71
N TYR A 130 -26.80 20.41 7.46
CA TYR A 130 -25.93 21.27 6.65
C TYR A 130 -26.61 22.59 6.30
N ALA A 131 -25.87 23.69 6.35
CA ALA A 131 -26.38 25.04 6.19
C ALA A 131 -26.75 25.36 4.73
N LYS A 132 -27.60 26.37 4.53
CA LYS A 132 -27.88 26.91 3.20
C LYS A 132 -26.58 27.39 2.53
N GLY A 133 -26.31 26.92 1.33
CA GLY A 133 -25.05 27.17 0.61
C GLY A 133 -23.97 26.11 0.81
N ASP A 134 -24.17 25.12 1.68
CA ASP A 134 -23.28 23.96 1.73
C ASP A 134 -23.48 23.07 0.49
N PRO A 135 -22.39 22.56 -0.13
CA PRO A 135 -22.48 21.67 -1.28
C PRO A 135 -23.16 20.34 -0.91
N LEU A 136 -23.92 19.77 -1.84
CA LEU A 136 -24.65 18.52 -1.63
C LEU A 136 -23.78 17.32 -2.04
N PRO A 137 -23.27 16.51 -1.09
CA PRO A 137 -22.43 15.37 -1.41
C PRO A 137 -23.22 14.34 -2.25
N GLY A 138 -22.65 13.93 -3.38
CA GLY A 138 -23.28 12.98 -4.29
C GLY A 138 -24.52 13.50 -5.01
N GLY A 139 -24.72 14.82 -5.06
CA GLY A 139 -25.89 15.45 -5.68
C GLY A 139 -25.95 15.35 -7.20
N CYS A 140 -24.87 14.90 -7.85
CA CYS A 140 -24.77 14.68 -9.29
C CYS A 140 -24.49 13.19 -9.59
N ASN A 141 -25.18 12.28 -8.89
CA ASN A 141 -24.97 10.85 -9.05
C ASN A 141 -25.63 10.31 -10.33
N MET A 142 -24.88 9.54 -11.11
CA MET A 142 -25.37 8.79 -12.29
C MET A 142 -25.00 7.30 -12.26
N GLU A 143 -24.29 6.85 -11.23
CA GLU A 143 -23.69 5.51 -11.17
C GLU A 143 -24.35 4.64 -10.11
N PHE A 144 -24.70 5.21 -8.96
CA PHE A 144 -25.20 4.48 -7.80
C PHE A 144 -26.73 4.52 -7.67
N PRO A 145 -27.32 3.60 -6.88
CA PRO A 145 -28.78 3.45 -6.84
C PRO A 145 -29.57 4.62 -6.26
N LEU A 146 -28.97 5.45 -5.40
CA LEU A 146 -29.66 6.58 -4.76
C LEU A 146 -29.69 7.80 -5.69
N GLU A 147 -30.75 8.60 -5.69
CA GLU A 147 -30.75 9.85 -6.48
C GLU A 147 -29.61 10.80 -6.06
N ASN A 148 -29.45 11.00 -4.75
CA ASN A 148 -28.31 11.70 -4.17
C ASN A 148 -27.54 10.69 -3.31
N ASP A 149 -26.34 10.29 -3.76
CA ASP A 149 -25.54 9.28 -3.07
C ASP A 149 -24.36 9.89 -2.29
N PRO A 150 -24.51 10.19 -0.99
CA PRO A 150 -23.46 10.79 -0.18
C PRO A 150 -22.37 9.80 0.22
N ASN A 151 -22.46 8.54 -0.23
CA ASN A 151 -21.59 7.46 0.22
C ASN A 151 -20.26 7.44 -0.55
N VAL A 152 -19.21 7.14 0.20
CA VAL A 152 -17.91 6.80 -0.38
C VAL A 152 -17.85 5.28 -0.51
N HIS A 153 -17.69 4.79 -1.73
CA HIS A 153 -17.60 3.38 -2.05
C HIS A 153 -16.15 2.92 -2.03
N LEU A 154 -15.91 1.76 -1.43
CA LEU A 154 -14.60 1.12 -1.41
C LEU A 154 -14.62 -0.10 -2.32
N LEU A 155 -13.68 -0.13 -3.26
CA LEU A 155 -13.34 -1.33 -4.03
C LEU A 155 -12.09 -1.95 -3.38
N PRO A 156 -12.25 -3.01 -2.57
CA PRO A 156 -11.12 -3.63 -1.90
C PRO A 156 -10.25 -4.39 -2.90
N GLY A 157 -8.95 -4.09 -2.91
CA GLY A 157 -7.91 -4.86 -3.59
C GLY A 157 -6.89 -5.40 -2.58
N ARG A 158 -6.09 -6.39 -2.98
CA ARG A 158 -5.11 -7.05 -2.08
C ARG A 158 -4.06 -6.10 -1.48
N HIS A 159 -3.62 -5.12 -2.27
CA HIS A 159 -2.57 -4.16 -1.87
C HIS A 159 -2.97 -2.70 -2.14
N GLN A 160 -4.19 -2.49 -2.63
CA GLN A 160 -4.74 -1.18 -2.91
C GLN A 160 -6.20 -1.13 -2.49
N SER A 161 -6.60 -0.06 -1.83
CA SER A 161 -8.00 0.26 -1.57
C SER A 161 -8.36 1.42 -2.49
N VAL A 162 -9.32 1.20 -3.38
CA VAL A 162 -9.75 2.24 -4.30
C VAL A 162 -10.99 2.90 -3.74
N VAL A 163 -10.88 4.19 -3.49
CA VAL A 163 -11.94 5.06 -2.97
C VAL A 163 -12.65 5.68 -4.16
N GLU A 164 -13.96 5.52 -4.21
CA GLU A 164 -14.82 5.98 -5.30
C GLU A 164 -16.02 6.74 -4.73
N PHE A 165 -16.34 7.90 -5.32
CA PHE A 165 -17.50 8.69 -4.91
C PHE A 165 -18.06 9.45 -6.12
N GLN A 166 -19.26 10.02 -6.00
CA GLN A 166 -19.85 10.83 -7.07
C GLN A 166 -19.69 12.31 -6.79
N TYR A 167 -19.70 13.12 -7.86
CA TYR A 167 -19.60 14.56 -7.75
C TYR A 167 -20.75 15.16 -6.93
N ALA A 168 -20.43 16.20 -6.17
CA ALA A 168 -21.39 16.98 -5.40
C ALA A 168 -22.11 18.00 -6.28
N ASN A 169 -23.31 18.40 -5.87
CA ASN A 169 -23.97 19.58 -6.44
C ASN A 169 -23.60 20.85 -5.65
N VAL A 170 -23.56 21.99 -6.33
CA VAL A 170 -23.21 23.30 -5.76
C VAL A 170 -24.31 23.78 -4.82
N GLY A 171 -23.93 24.23 -3.63
CA GLY A 171 -24.86 24.82 -2.67
C GLY A 171 -25.23 26.24 -3.06
N LEU A 172 -26.53 26.49 -3.29
CA LEU A 172 -27.04 27.84 -3.50
C LEU A 172 -27.47 28.46 -2.15
N GLY A 173 -27.23 29.76 -1.99
CA GLY A 173 -27.59 30.49 -0.75
C GLY A 173 -29.09 30.53 -0.45
N ASN A 174 -29.95 30.19 -1.41
CA ASN A 174 -31.39 30.05 -1.23
C ASN A 174 -31.80 28.68 -0.64
N GLY A 175 -30.86 27.76 -0.41
CA GLY A 175 -31.11 26.42 0.11
C GLY A 175 -31.74 25.46 -0.89
N ARG A 176 -31.80 25.82 -2.18
CA ARG A 176 -32.21 24.93 -3.27
C ARG A 176 -30.98 24.39 -3.99
N PHE A 177 -31.15 23.28 -4.70
CA PHE A 177 -30.14 22.69 -5.57
C PHE A 177 -30.70 22.67 -6.98
N ASP A 178 -29.90 23.11 -7.95
CA ASP A 178 -30.28 23.08 -9.37
C ASP A 178 -29.54 21.93 -10.03
N VAL A 179 -30.30 20.99 -10.61
CA VAL A 179 -29.76 19.81 -11.28
C VAL A 179 -29.02 20.20 -12.55
N GLY A 180 -29.40 21.30 -13.21
CA GLY A 180 -28.72 21.80 -14.41
C GLY A 180 -27.28 22.28 -14.17
N LEU A 181 -26.90 22.51 -12.90
CA LEU A 181 -25.53 22.88 -12.55
C LEU A 181 -24.57 21.69 -12.56
N CYS A 182 -25.06 20.45 -12.49
CA CYS A 182 -24.22 19.25 -12.56
C CYS A 182 -23.49 19.10 -13.90
N GLU A 183 -24.04 19.65 -14.99
CA GLU A 183 -23.44 19.63 -16.33
C GLU A 183 -22.68 20.93 -16.66
N SER A 184 -22.65 21.90 -15.73
CA SER A 184 -22.05 23.20 -15.97
C SER A 184 -20.56 23.18 -15.64
N SER A 185 -19.72 23.38 -16.66
CA SER A 185 -18.27 23.56 -16.51
C SER A 185 -17.84 24.66 -15.53
N THR A 186 -18.74 25.59 -15.19
CA THR A 186 -18.50 26.62 -14.17
C THR A 186 -18.73 26.09 -12.75
N ALA A 187 -19.76 25.28 -12.54
CA ALA A 187 -20.06 24.65 -11.26
C ALA A 187 -18.99 23.61 -10.89
N GLU A 188 -18.54 22.84 -11.86
CA GLU A 188 -17.48 21.84 -11.72
C GLU A 188 -16.15 22.44 -11.25
N LYS A 189 -15.81 23.66 -11.70
CA LYS A 189 -14.59 24.38 -11.30
C LYS A 189 -14.67 24.99 -9.90
N LEU A 190 -15.87 25.10 -9.32
CA LEU A 190 -16.07 25.70 -8.00
C LEU A 190 -15.88 24.69 -6.87
N LEU A 191 -15.88 23.39 -7.16
CA LEU A 191 -15.83 22.33 -6.17
C LEU A 191 -14.43 21.69 -6.12
N GLU A 192 -13.91 21.57 -4.91
CA GLU A 192 -12.67 20.88 -4.59
C GLU A 192 -12.94 19.77 -3.58
N TYR A 193 -12.37 18.59 -3.79
CA TYR A 193 -12.57 17.43 -2.95
C TYR A 193 -11.28 17.09 -2.22
N ASP A 194 -11.29 17.28 -0.90
CA ASP A 194 -10.17 16.92 -0.06
C ASP A 194 -10.36 15.50 0.49
N VAL A 195 -9.46 14.59 0.14
CA VAL A 195 -9.46 13.22 0.64
C VAL A 195 -8.60 13.12 1.90
N TYR A 196 -9.21 12.64 2.97
CA TYR A 196 -8.63 12.43 4.28
C TYR A 196 -8.53 10.94 4.61
N VAL A 197 -7.49 10.58 5.34
CA VAL A 197 -7.23 9.21 5.79
C VAL A 197 -6.95 9.21 7.28
N HIS A 198 -7.54 8.24 7.98
CA HIS A 198 -7.22 7.91 9.36
C HIS A 198 -6.89 6.42 9.45
N PHE A 199 -5.74 6.11 10.03
CA PHE A 199 -5.30 4.73 10.24
C PHE A 199 -5.73 4.29 11.63
N LEU A 200 -6.38 3.13 11.70
CA LEU A 200 -6.71 2.46 12.95
C LEU A 200 -5.48 1.67 13.44
N ASP A 201 -5.49 1.35 14.72
CA ASP A 201 -4.41 0.59 15.36
C ASP A 201 -4.17 -0.75 14.65
N GLU A 202 -2.90 -1.08 14.43
CA GLU A 202 -2.52 -2.34 13.79
C GLU A 202 -3.02 -3.53 14.63
N ASN A 203 -3.61 -4.53 13.96
CA ASN A 203 -4.08 -5.78 14.57
C ASN A 203 -5.21 -5.63 15.61
N ASP A 204 -5.81 -4.44 15.76
CA ASP A 204 -7.02 -4.27 16.56
C ASP A 204 -8.30 -4.49 15.74
N HIS A 205 -8.99 -5.59 16.05
CA HIS A 205 -10.25 -5.97 15.42
C HIS A 205 -11.48 -5.69 16.31
N SER A 206 -11.31 -4.97 17.41
CA SER A 206 -12.37 -4.67 18.36
C SER A 206 -13.48 -3.81 17.73
N GLU A 207 -14.73 -4.28 17.86
CA GLU A 207 -15.91 -3.50 17.47
C GLU A 207 -16.01 -2.19 18.25
N LYS A 208 -15.72 -2.25 19.56
CA LYS A 208 -15.82 -1.10 20.44
C LYS A 208 -14.84 -0.01 20.05
N HIS A 209 -13.58 -0.36 19.80
CA HIS A 209 -12.56 0.62 19.44
C HIS A 209 -12.89 1.28 18.09
N PHE A 210 -13.37 0.51 17.12
CA PHE A 210 -13.86 1.05 15.85
C PHE A 210 -15.01 2.04 16.05
N LEU A 211 -16.04 1.68 16.84
CA LEU A 211 -17.19 2.55 17.09
C LEU A 211 -16.79 3.81 17.88
N ASP A 212 -15.87 3.70 18.83
CA ASP A 212 -15.33 4.84 19.58
C ASP A 212 -14.54 5.79 18.64
N THR A 213 -13.83 5.22 17.65
CA THR A 213 -13.03 5.99 16.70
C THR A 213 -13.89 6.68 15.64
N ILE A 214 -14.88 5.98 15.07
CA ILE A 214 -15.74 6.56 14.04
C ILE A 214 -16.58 7.71 14.63
N GLU A 215 -16.97 7.62 15.91
CA GLU A 215 -17.74 8.65 16.62
C GLU A 215 -17.07 10.03 16.58
N ILE A 216 -15.74 10.09 16.66
CA ILE A 216 -14.96 11.33 16.58
C ILE A 216 -14.60 11.74 15.15
N LEU A 217 -15.19 11.11 14.13
CA LEU A 217 -14.91 11.32 12.71
C LEU A 217 -16.17 11.63 11.88
N LEU A 218 -17.29 11.95 12.53
CA LEU A 218 -18.59 12.11 11.88
C LEU A 218 -18.89 13.52 11.34
N THR A 219 -18.06 14.53 11.63
CA THR A 219 -18.25 15.92 11.18
C THR A 219 -17.05 16.47 10.41
N VAL A 220 -17.28 17.49 9.57
CA VAL A 220 -16.21 18.19 8.82
C VAL A 220 -15.11 18.71 9.75
N ARG A 221 -15.48 19.23 10.93
CA ARG A 221 -14.52 19.79 11.89
C ARG A 221 -13.64 18.70 12.48
N ASP A 222 -14.24 17.58 12.83
CA ASP A 222 -13.50 16.49 13.46
C ASP A 222 -12.61 15.77 12.45
N VAL A 223 -13.08 15.59 11.21
CA VAL A 223 -12.26 15.04 10.12
C VAL A 223 -11.03 15.90 9.87
N ARG A 224 -11.17 17.23 9.79
CA ARG A 224 -10.02 18.14 9.61
C ARG A 224 -9.04 18.15 10.78
N LYS A 225 -9.50 17.78 11.99
CA LYS A 225 -8.68 17.77 13.21
C LYS A 225 -7.97 16.44 13.43
N HIS A 226 -8.65 15.32 13.21
CA HIS A 226 -8.17 13.98 13.58
C HIS A 226 -7.68 13.15 12.37
N MET A 227 -8.08 13.51 11.15
CA MET A 227 -7.61 12.83 9.94
C MET A 227 -6.49 13.59 9.23
N ARG A 228 -5.67 12.86 8.48
CA ARG A 228 -4.61 13.44 7.66
C ARG A 228 -5.12 13.73 6.25
N LYS A 229 -4.95 14.97 5.78
CA LYS A 229 -5.22 15.33 4.38
C LYS A 229 -4.18 14.69 3.46
N MET A 230 -4.66 14.00 2.41
CA MET A 230 -3.81 13.22 1.51
C MET A 230 -3.69 13.83 0.13
N LYS A 231 -4.83 14.15 -0.48
CA LYS A 231 -4.91 14.70 -1.84
C LYS A 231 -6.09 15.65 -1.95
N THR A 232 -5.95 16.67 -2.78
CA THR A 232 -7.08 17.49 -3.25
C THR A 232 -7.36 17.14 -4.71
N ILE A 233 -8.59 16.74 -4.99
CA ILE A 233 -9.08 16.38 -6.32
C ILE A 233 -9.89 17.58 -6.82
N THR A 234 -9.57 18.02 -8.03
CA THR A 234 -10.32 19.05 -8.75
C THR A 234 -10.85 18.43 -10.03
N TYR A 235 -11.98 18.95 -10.54
CA TYR A 235 -12.59 18.42 -11.76
C TYR A 235 -11.63 18.38 -12.96
N LEU A 236 -10.76 19.38 -13.11
CA LEU A 236 -9.80 19.47 -14.23
C LEU A 236 -8.67 18.43 -14.18
N HIS A 237 -8.29 17.96 -12.99
CA HIS A 237 -7.06 17.19 -12.78
C HIS A 237 -7.27 15.83 -12.11
N GLY A 238 -8.51 15.41 -11.92
CA GLY A 238 -8.80 14.23 -11.11
C GLY A 238 -10.06 13.51 -11.52
N LYS A 239 -10.05 12.19 -11.32
CA LYS A 239 -11.23 11.35 -11.33
C LYS A 239 -11.71 11.24 -9.88
N THR A 240 -13.00 11.00 -9.65
CA THR A 240 -13.54 10.70 -8.31
C THR A 240 -13.17 9.30 -7.81
N ARG A 241 -12.16 8.69 -8.43
CA ARG A 241 -11.65 7.37 -8.12
C ARG A 241 -10.15 7.48 -7.87
N GLU A 242 -9.75 7.23 -6.64
CA GLU A 242 -8.35 7.29 -6.20
C GLU A 242 -7.93 6.01 -5.51
N ALA A 243 -6.76 5.49 -5.91
CA ALA A 243 -6.18 4.31 -5.32
C ALA A 243 -5.24 4.69 -4.18
N PHE A 244 -5.44 4.09 -3.02
CA PHE A 244 -4.55 4.19 -1.87
C PHE A 244 -3.91 2.83 -1.59
N THR A 245 -2.67 2.84 -1.11
CA THR A 245 -2.01 1.61 -0.66
C THR A 245 -2.73 1.05 0.56
N ALA A 246 -3.03 -0.23 0.52
CA ALA A 246 -3.69 -0.93 1.62
C ALA A 246 -2.66 -1.77 2.39
N PHE A 247 -2.50 -1.50 3.68
CA PHE A 247 -1.62 -2.28 4.56
C PHE A 247 -2.41 -3.44 5.15
N PRO A 248 -1.89 -4.68 5.13
CA PRO A 248 -2.58 -5.82 5.71
C PRO A 248 -2.68 -5.69 7.23
N ARG A 249 -3.77 -6.20 7.81
CA ARG A 249 -4.04 -6.20 9.26
C ARG A 249 -4.17 -4.80 9.87
N GLN A 250 -4.40 -3.79 9.04
CA GLN A 250 -4.64 -2.42 9.47
C GLN A 250 -5.98 -1.94 8.94
N GLY A 251 -6.79 -1.38 9.84
CA GLY A 251 -8.02 -0.70 9.46
C GLY A 251 -7.73 0.72 8.97
N VAL A 252 -8.44 1.16 7.94
CA VAL A 252 -8.31 2.53 7.42
C VAL A 252 -9.70 3.12 7.22
N ILE A 253 -9.89 4.34 7.72
CA ILE A 253 -11.10 5.13 7.53
C ILE A 253 -10.78 6.24 6.51
N TYR A 254 -11.56 6.27 5.44
CA TYR A 254 -11.49 7.29 4.40
C TYR A 254 -12.62 8.29 4.59
N GLY A 255 -12.30 9.57 4.50
CA GLY A 255 -13.27 10.66 4.52
C GLY A 255 -13.04 11.60 3.34
N VAL A 256 -14.12 12.05 2.70
CA VAL A 256 -14.04 13.02 1.61
C VAL A 256 -14.79 14.28 2.01
N VAL A 257 -14.10 15.41 2.05
CA VAL A 257 -14.70 16.72 2.33
C VAL A 257 -14.75 17.50 1.04
N VAL A 258 -15.96 17.85 0.59
CA VAL A 258 -16.13 18.75 -0.55
C VAL A 258 -16.14 20.20 -0.04
N ARG A 259 -15.42 21.06 -0.73
CA ARG A 259 -15.32 22.49 -0.45
C ARG A 259 -15.70 23.29 -1.68
N GLN A 260 -16.52 24.32 -1.48
CA GLN A 260 -16.85 25.27 -2.51
C GLN A 260 -15.89 26.47 -2.44
N SER A 261 -15.19 26.75 -3.52
CA SER A 261 -14.10 27.74 -3.56
C SER A 261 -14.59 29.17 -3.32
N ASN A 262 -15.77 29.53 -3.87
CA ASN A 262 -16.35 30.88 -3.76
C ASN A 262 -16.84 31.21 -2.34
N THR A 263 -17.60 30.30 -1.73
CA THR A 263 -18.27 30.53 -0.43
C THR A 263 -17.50 29.96 0.76
N SER A 264 -16.42 29.20 0.52
CA SER A 264 -15.70 28.44 1.55
C SER A 264 -16.59 27.52 2.41
N THR A 265 -17.76 27.18 1.90
CA THR A 265 -18.67 26.20 2.51
C THR A 265 -18.16 24.79 2.23
N SER A 266 -18.48 23.85 3.14
CA SER A 266 -17.99 22.49 3.00
C SER A 266 -18.92 21.47 3.65
N SER A 267 -19.05 20.32 3.01
CA SER A 267 -19.80 19.17 3.52
C SER A 267 -18.94 17.91 3.49
N LEU A 268 -19.33 16.93 4.31
CA LEU A 268 -18.64 15.66 4.47
C LEU A 268 -19.46 14.57 3.77
N TYR A 269 -18.81 13.78 2.93
CA TYR A 269 -19.32 12.49 2.46
C TYR A 269 -19.22 11.47 3.58
N VAL A 270 -20.11 10.48 3.57
CA VAL A 270 -20.16 9.46 4.62
C VAL A 270 -18.81 8.76 4.72
N PRO A 271 -18.11 8.85 5.88
CA PRO A 271 -16.82 8.19 6.05
C PRO A 271 -16.97 6.69 5.90
N VAL A 272 -16.01 6.05 5.24
CA VAL A 272 -16.06 4.62 4.96
C VAL A 272 -14.83 3.93 5.50
N SER A 273 -15.05 2.75 6.08
CA SER A 273 -14.00 1.96 6.68
C SER A 273 -13.70 0.70 5.86
N THR A 274 -12.41 0.41 5.72
CA THR A 274 -11.95 -0.90 5.28
C THR A 274 -11.04 -1.47 6.33
N TYR A 275 -11.12 -2.78 6.47
CA TYR A 275 -10.08 -3.55 7.12
C TYR A 275 -9.59 -4.54 6.10
N THR A 276 -8.32 -4.44 5.78
CA THR A 276 -7.65 -5.44 4.98
C THR A 276 -7.73 -6.76 5.73
N GLU A 277 -8.32 -7.75 5.07
CA GLU A 277 -8.39 -9.09 5.62
C GLU A 277 -6.99 -9.59 5.95
N GLN A 278 -6.91 -10.39 7.01
CA GLN A 278 -5.69 -11.06 7.40
C GLN A 278 -5.20 -11.86 6.19
N ASP A 279 -4.05 -11.47 5.62
CA ASP A 279 -3.38 -12.29 4.62
C ASP A 279 -3.32 -13.71 5.18
N LYS A 280 -3.87 -14.67 4.43
CA LYS A 280 -3.73 -16.09 4.76
C LYS A 280 -2.28 -16.31 5.15
N SER A 281 -2.07 -17.00 6.27
CA SER A 281 -0.75 -17.32 6.85
C SER A 281 0.28 -17.42 5.73
N VAL A 282 1.28 -16.53 5.75
CA VAL A 282 2.36 -16.50 4.76
C VAL A 282 2.80 -17.93 4.51
N ASP A 283 2.76 -18.35 3.23
CA ASP A 283 2.98 -19.74 2.86
C ASP A 283 4.27 -20.24 3.52
N VAL A 284 4.25 -21.45 4.07
CA VAL A 284 5.37 -22.02 4.84
C VAL A 284 6.64 -21.99 3.99
N THR A 285 6.50 -22.19 2.69
CA THR A 285 7.57 -22.07 1.69
C THR A 285 8.23 -20.68 1.71
N VAL A 286 7.44 -19.60 1.78
CA VAL A 286 7.93 -18.23 1.82
C VAL A 286 8.58 -17.92 3.16
N MET A 287 8.05 -18.44 4.28
CA MET A 287 8.71 -18.32 5.58
C MET A 287 10.08 -19.02 5.60
N VAL A 288 10.17 -20.24 5.06
CA VAL A 288 11.44 -20.98 4.94
C VAL A 288 12.43 -20.23 4.04
N LEU A 289 11.96 -19.68 2.91
CA LEU A 289 12.82 -18.87 2.04
C LEU A 289 13.35 -17.61 2.75
N LEU A 290 12.48 -16.89 3.47
CA LEU A 290 12.83 -15.66 4.18
C LEU A 290 13.76 -15.92 5.37
N THR A 291 13.61 -17.03 6.08
CA THR A 291 14.57 -17.42 7.13
C THR A 291 15.95 -17.70 6.58
N VAL A 292 16.04 -18.43 5.48
CA VAL A 292 17.32 -18.68 4.80
C VAL A 292 17.95 -17.35 4.34
N LEU A 293 17.16 -16.45 3.75
CA LEU A 293 17.61 -15.12 3.36
C LEU A 293 18.06 -14.26 4.55
N GLY A 294 17.36 -14.32 5.68
CA GLY A 294 17.72 -13.62 6.92
C GLY A 294 19.04 -14.12 7.52
N ILE A 295 19.28 -15.43 7.49
CA ILE A 295 20.55 -16.04 7.93
C ILE A 295 21.70 -15.60 7.00
N ILE A 296 21.49 -15.62 5.68
CA ILE A 296 22.45 -15.11 4.69
C ILE A 296 22.72 -13.62 4.94
N GLY A 297 21.67 -12.84 5.22
CA GLY A 297 21.78 -11.42 5.59
C GLY A 297 22.67 -11.18 6.80
N LEU A 298 22.54 -12.01 7.84
CA LEU A 298 23.35 -11.90 9.06
C LEU A 298 24.83 -12.21 8.75
N LEU A 299 25.08 -13.24 7.94
CA LEU A 299 26.43 -13.58 7.49
C LEU A 299 27.05 -12.45 6.65
N ILE A 300 26.29 -11.81 5.77
CA ILE A 300 26.75 -10.64 5.00
C ILE A 300 26.99 -9.44 5.92
N CYS A 301 26.13 -9.23 6.92
CA CYS A 301 26.24 -8.12 7.88
C CYS A 301 27.52 -8.16 8.71
N PHE A 302 28.01 -9.35 9.11
CA PHE A 302 29.21 -9.47 9.95
C PHE A 302 30.47 -9.94 9.20
N ALA A 303 30.33 -10.64 8.08
CA ALA A 303 31.44 -11.27 7.37
C ALA A 303 31.47 -10.97 5.85
N GLY A 304 30.55 -10.15 5.33
CA GLY A 304 30.42 -9.89 3.89
C GLY A 304 31.69 -9.34 3.23
N HIS A 305 32.47 -8.51 3.93
CA HIS A 305 33.72 -7.97 3.40
C HIS A 305 34.77 -9.06 3.08
N ASN A 306 34.90 -10.09 3.92
CA ASN A 306 35.85 -11.18 3.67
C ASN A 306 35.43 -12.06 2.49
N PHE A 307 34.13 -12.18 2.24
CA PHE A 307 33.56 -12.97 1.16
C PHE A 307 33.08 -12.10 0.01
N PHE A 308 33.95 -11.20 -0.48
CA PHE A 308 33.62 -10.26 -1.56
C PHE A 308 32.91 -10.90 -2.75
N LYS A 309 33.30 -12.11 -3.16
CA LYS A 309 32.65 -12.83 -4.28
C LYS A 309 31.19 -13.20 -3.98
N ILE A 310 30.92 -13.66 -2.76
CA ILE A 310 29.57 -14.03 -2.32
C ILE A 310 28.73 -12.77 -2.14
N ALA A 311 29.30 -11.75 -1.50
CA ALA A 311 28.65 -10.45 -1.33
C ALA A 311 28.26 -9.86 -2.70
N MET A 312 29.18 -9.79 -3.67
CA MET A 312 28.89 -9.31 -5.03
C MET A 312 27.83 -10.14 -5.75
N PHE A 313 27.83 -11.48 -5.58
CA PHE A 313 26.80 -12.34 -6.14
C PHE A 313 25.42 -12.08 -5.50
N THR A 314 25.34 -11.95 -4.17
CA THR A 314 24.09 -11.67 -3.48
C THR A 314 23.58 -10.26 -3.78
N PHE A 315 24.46 -9.25 -3.80
CA PHE A 315 24.10 -7.90 -4.24
C PHE A 315 23.58 -7.94 -5.68
N GLY A 316 24.33 -8.54 -6.61
CA GLY A 316 23.92 -8.69 -8.01
C GLY A 316 22.56 -9.39 -8.17
N TYR A 317 22.34 -10.50 -7.46
CA TYR A 317 21.10 -11.25 -7.48
C TYR A 317 19.91 -10.44 -6.93
N LEU A 318 20.08 -9.78 -5.78
CA LEU A 318 19.04 -8.92 -5.20
C LEU A 318 18.72 -7.74 -6.14
N THR A 319 19.74 -7.09 -6.70
CA THR A 319 19.56 -5.99 -7.65
C THR A 319 18.83 -6.45 -8.90
N VAL A 320 19.22 -7.58 -9.51
CA VAL A 320 18.58 -8.09 -10.72
C VAL A 320 17.17 -8.62 -10.43
N SER A 321 16.95 -9.26 -9.29
CA SER A 321 15.62 -9.76 -8.90
C SER A 321 14.66 -8.62 -8.56
N LEU A 322 15.12 -7.58 -7.84
CA LEU A 322 14.31 -6.41 -7.52
C LEU A 322 14.06 -5.56 -8.75
N THR A 323 15.07 -5.29 -9.57
CA THR A 323 14.89 -4.56 -10.84
C THR A 323 14.03 -5.36 -11.82
N SER A 324 14.13 -6.69 -11.88
CA SER A 324 13.26 -7.55 -12.70
C SER A 324 11.83 -7.57 -12.16
N PHE A 325 11.62 -7.67 -10.84
CA PHE A 325 10.29 -7.57 -10.23
C PHE A 325 9.66 -6.19 -10.45
N ILE A 326 10.43 -5.12 -10.25
CA ILE A 326 10.01 -3.73 -10.50
C ILE A 326 9.76 -3.52 -11.98
N LEU A 327 10.61 -4.05 -12.88
CA LEU A 327 10.37 -4.02 -14.33
C LEU A 327 9.11 -4.78 -14.67
N VAL A 328 8.88 -6.00 -14.18
CA VAL A 328 7.65 -6.76 -14.42
C VAL A 328 6.41 -6.03 -13.88
N ALA A 329 6.51 -5.40 -12.70
CA ALA A 329 5.45 -4.58 -12.14
C ALA A 329 5.22 -3.28 -12.95
N ALA A 330 6.31 -2.66 -13.42
CA ALA A 330 6.32 -1.41 -14.17
C ALA A 330 6.13 -1.61 -15.68
N PHE A 331 6.23 -2.82 -16.23
CA PHE A 331 5.84 -3.13 -17.62
C PHE A 331 4.31 -3.21 -17.77
N SER A 332 3.56 -2.80 -16.74
CA SER A 332 2.19 -2.29 -16.87
C SER A 332 2.10 -0.77 -17.14
N ASN A 333 3.22 -0.03 -17.18
CA ASN A 333 3.55 1.15 -18.01
C ASN A 333 4.90 1.73 -17.54
N LEU A 334 5.91 1.60 -18.40
CA LEU A 334 7.35 1.76 -18.16
C LEU A 334 7.81 3.15 -17.69
N GLU A 335 8.86 3.19 -16.85
CA GLU A 335 10.18 3.76 -17.23
C GLU A 335 11.28 3.64 -16.13
N PHE A 336 12.50 3.33 -16.61
CA PHE A 336 13.86 3.39 -16.01
C PHE A 336 14.39 2.36 -15.00
N SER A 337 15.54 1.81 -15.40
CA SER A 337 16.43 0.88 -14.72
C SER A 337 17.73 1.59 -14.28
N SER A 338 18.38 1.02 -13.27
CA SER A 338 19.64 1.42 -12.60
C SER A 338 19.40 2.36 -11.42
N PHE A 339 19.54 1.90 -10.16
CA PHE A 339 20.12 2.66 -9.02
C PHE A 339 20.01 1.98 -7.64
N ASP A 340 20.29 0.70 -7.49
CA ASP A 340 19.90 -0.01 -6.26
C ASP A 340 20.72 0.34 -5.00
N MET A 341 22.01 0.68 -5.11
CA MET A 341 22.81 1.05 -3.93
C MET A 341 22.62 2.50 -3.48
N GLY A 342 22.55 3.42 -4.44
CA GLY A 342 22.24 4.81 -4.12
C GLY A 342 20.79 4.94 -3.62
N TYR A 343 19.85 4.11 -4.11
CA TYR A 343 18.46 4.09 -3.65
C TYR A 343 18.38 3.79 -2.17
N VAL A 344 18.97 2.68 -1.71
CA VAL A 344 18.94 2.32 -0.28
C VAL A 344 19.57 3.40 0.58
N MET A 345 20.72 3.95 0.18
CA MET A 345 21.42 4.96 0.99
C MET A 345 20.72 6.33 0.98
N THR A 346 20.06 6.70 -0.12
CA THR A 346 19.23 7.91 -0.20
C THR A 346 17.94 7.73 0.58
N SER A 347 17.28 6.57 0.50
CA SER A 347 16.09 6.26 1.31
C SER A 347 16.37 6.31 2.81
N VAL A 348 17.56 5.89 3.24
CA VAL A 348 17.98 5.99 4.66
C VAL A 348 18.32 7.42 5.04
N ALA A 349 19.06 8.16 4.21
CA ALA A 349 19.37 9.57 4.46
C ALA A 349 18.09 10.44 4.49
N PHE A 350 17.15 10.18 3.59
CA PHE A 350 15.89 10.91 3.48
C PHE A 350 14.91 10.55 4.61
N ASN A 351 14.91 9.30 5.12
CA ASN A 351 14.15 8.91 6.31
C ASN A 351 14.71 9.49 7.61
N LEU A 352 16.04 9.61 7.73
CA LEU A 352 16.70 10.12 8.95
C LEU A 352 16.70 11.65 9.04
N THR A 353 16.38 12.36 7.96
CA THR A 353 16.33 13.83 7.94
C THR A 353 14.86 14.27 7.90
N PRO A 354 14.39 15.15 8.81
CA PRO A 354 12.99 15.60 8.87
C PRO A 354 12.65 16.61 7.77
N LEU A 355 13.00 16.31 6.52
CA LEU A 355 12.81 17.16 5.34
C LEU A 355 11.48 16.89 4.63
N GLY A 356 10.73 15.84 4.99
CA GLY A 356 9.50 15.43 4.31
C GLY A 356 8.28 16.35 4.47
N ASN A 357 8.45 17.55 5.04
CA ASN A 357 7.35 18.50 5.29
C ASN A 357 7.43 19.77 4.44
N PHE A 358 8.38 19.86 3.49
CA PHE A 358 8.45 20.95 2.53
C PHE A 358 7.51 20.69 1.34
N GLU A 359 6.82 21.73 0.87
CA GLU A 359 5.88 21.67 -0.27
C GLU A 359 6.49 21.06 -1.54
N LEU A 360 7.83 21.14 -1.67
CA LEU A 360 8.60 20.56 -2.77
C LEU A 360 8.50 19.02 -2.90
N PHE A 361 8.09 18.31 -1.85
CA PHE A 361 7.98 16.84 -1.85
C PHE A 361 6.55 16.32 -2.04
N GLN A 362 5.59 17.19 -2.34
CA GLN A 362 4.20 16.80 -2.57
C GLN A 362 3.93 16.31 -4.01
N HIS A 363 4.74 16.76 -4.98
CA HIS A 363 4.64 16.33 -6.37
C HIS A 363 5.54 15.11 -6.64
N SER A 364 4.95 14.04 -7.17
CA SER A 364 5.62 12.75 -7.41
C SER A 364 6.84 12.85 -8.34
N TYR A 365 6.82 13.81 -9.28
CA TYR A 365 7.88 14.02 -10.26
C TYR A 365 9.13 14.68 -9.63
N ASP A 366 8.93 15.75 -8.88
CA ASP A 366 10.01 16.49 -8.21
C ASP A 366 10.69 15.63 -7.14
N TYR A 367 9.90 14.84 -6.42
CA TYR A 367 10.41 13.83 -5.49
C TYR A 367 11.32 12.82 -6.20
N GLY A 368 10.88 12.28 -7.34
CA GLY A 368 11.65 11.29 -8.11
C GLY A 368 12.98 11.84 -8.61
N ILE A 369 13.02 13.09 -9.08
CA ILE A 369 14.25 13.74 -9.56
C ILE A 369 15.22 14.00 -8.41
N ILE A 370 14.75 14.58 -7.30
CA ILE A 370 15.61 14.88 -6.16
C ILE A 370 16.18 13.61 -5.55
N PHE A 371 15.34 12.57 -5.47
CA PHE A 371 15.77 11.25 -5.06
C PHE A 371 16.85 10.69 -6.00
N ALA A 372 16.64 10.71 -7.33
CA ALA A 372 17.62 10.27 -8.31
C ALA A 372 18.94 11.07 -8.25
N CYS A 373 18.87 12.38 -8.02
CA CYS A 373 20.05 13.21 -7.80
C CYS A 373 20.80 12.84 -6.52
N GLY A 374 20.10 12.58 -5.42
CA GLY A 374 20.71 12.14 -4.15
C GLY A 374 21.46 10.82 -4.29
N VAL A 375 20.83 9.86 -4.99
CA VAL A 375 21.41 8.57 -5.35
C VAL A 375 22.71 8.75 -6.14
N LEU A 376 22.71 9.61 -7.17
CA LEU A 376 23.86 9.90 -8.01
C LEU A 376 25.02 10.55 -7.22
N VAL A 377 24.70 11.54 -6.39
CA VAL A 377 25.68 12.27 -5.58
C VAL A 377 26.32 11.35 -4.54
N LEU A 378 25.52 10.55 -3.83
CA LEU A 378 26.04 9.58 -2.87
C LEU A 378 26.92 8.55 -3.58
N THR A 379 26.48 8.01 -4.72
CA THR A 379 27.29 7.07 -5.52
C THR A 379 28.64 7.70 -5.92
N ALA A 380 28.64 8.95 -6.38
CA ALA A 380 29.85 9.67 -6.78
C ALA A 380 30.81 9.93 -5.61
N LEU A 381 30.29 10.29 -4.43
CA LEU A 381 31.11 10.52 -3.22
C LEU A 381 31.77 9.22 -2.75
N PHE A 382 31.05 8.11 -2.78
CA PHE A 382 31.54 6.84 -2.27
C PHE A 382 32.47 6.08 -3.24
N LEU A 383 32.51 6.44 -4.53
CA LEU A 383 33.53 5.95 -5.48
C LEU A 383 34.96 6.27 -5.03
N ARG A 384 35.15 7.32 -4.22
CA ARG A 384 36.46 7.72 -3.68
C ARG A 384 37.04 6.68 -2.72
N THR A 385 36.21 5.91 -2.03
CA THR A 385 36.62 4.94 -0.99
C THR A 385 35.85 3.63 -1.12
N PRO A 386 36.21 2.74 -2.08
CA PRO A 386 35.46 1.53 -2.39
C PRO A 386 35.37 0.53 -1.23
N ARG A 387 36.40 0.51 -0.36
CA ARG A 387 36.42 -0.32 0.86
C ARG A 387 35.34 0.06 1.86
N LEU A 388 35.27 1.35 2.18
CA LEU A 388 34.30 1.86 3.14
C LEU A 388 32.88 1.66 2.59
N LEU A 389 32.69 1.93 1.30
CA LEU A 389 31.41 1.70 0.61
C LEU A 389 30.96 0.24 0.73
N HIS A 390 31.86 -0.71 0.47
CA HIS A 390 31.53 -2.14 0.54
C HIS A 390 31.20 -2.60 1.97
N ILE A 391 31.93 -2.10 2.97
CA ILE A 391 31.65 -2.41 4.39
C ILE A 391 30.30 -1.83 4.80
N LEU A 392 30.04 -0.56 4.47
CA LEU A 392 28.77 0.10 4.76
C LEU A 392 27.60 -0.62 4.08
N SER A 393 27.76 -1.00 2.81
CA SER A 393 26.69 -1.67 2.08
C SER A 393 26.40 -3.07 2.61
N CYS A 394 27.42 -3.83 3.02
CA CYS A 394 27.23 -5.14 3.65
C CYS A 394 26.50 -5.01 4.98
N GLY A 395 26.85 -4.01 5.80
CA GLY A 395 26.16 -3.75 7.07
C GLY A 395 24.69 -3.35 6.87
N VAL A 396 24.42 -2.42 5.96
CA VAL A 396 23.05 -1.92 5.72
C VAL A 396 22.17 -2.98 5.05
N VAL A 397 22.61 -3.61 3.96
CA VAL A 397 21.79 -4.60 3.24
C VAL A 397 21.67 -5.90 4.03
N GLY A 398 22.73 -6.33 4.71
CA GLY A 398 22.71 -7.54 5.54
C GLY A 398 21.74 -7.40 6.72
N SER A 399 21.82 -6.28 7.46
CA SER A 399 20.88 -5.99 8.54
C SER A 399 19.44 -5.83 8.05
N LEU A 400 19.24 -5.28 6.84
CA LEU A 400 17.92 -5.14 6.23
C LEU A 400 17.26 -6.50 5.97
N LEU A 401 17.99 -7.46 5.39
CA LEU A 401 17.49 -8.82 5.14
C LEU A 401 17.06 -9.53 6.44
N CYS A 402 17.82 -9.34 7.53
CA CYS A 402 17.45 -9.87 8.84
C CYS A 402 16.16 -9.24 9.37
N VAL A 403 16.03 -7.92 9.23
CA VAL A 403 14.87 -7.18 9.74
C VAL A 403 13.61 -7.49 8.96
N VAL A 404 13.71 -7.67 7.65
CA VAL A 404 12.58 -8.15 6.82
C VAL A 404 12.11 -9.54 7.26
N MET A 405 13.04 -10.43 7.62
CA MET A 405 12.69 -11.72 8.21
C MET A 405 11.95 -11.55 9.54
N LEU A 406 12.50 -10.75 10.47
CA LEU A 406 11.86 -10.48 11.76
C LEU A 406 10.49 -9.80 11.62
N ASP A 407 10.31 -8.90 10.66
CA ASP A 407 9.07 -8.21 10.36
C ASP A 407 7.95 -9.20 9.98
N VAL A 408 8.27 -10.20 9.14
CA VAL A 408 7.29 -11.22 8.72
C VAL A 408 6.87 -12.12 9.89
N TYR A 409 7.77 -12.41 10.82
CA TYR A 409 7.45 -13.16 12.04
C TYR A 409 6.69 -12.34 13.08
N ALA A 410 7.03 -11.05 13.22
CA ALA A 410 6.32 -10.12 14.09
C ALA A 410 4.95 -9.72 13.52
N GLY A 411 4.73 -9.94 12.22
CA GLY A 411 3.54 -9.48 11.51
C GLY A 411 3.50 -7.97 11.32
N GLY A 412 4.66 -7.31 11.33
CA GLY A 412 4.79 -5.87 11.18
C GLY A 412 4.62 -5.38 9.74
N SER A 413 4.67 -4.06 9.59
CA SER A 413 4.46 -3.34 8.32
C SER A 413 5.77 -2.88 7.66
N VAL A 414 6.94 -3.17 8.25
CA VAL A 414 8.25 -2.63 7.80
C VAL A 414 8.62 -3.08 6.38
N ARG A 415 8.21 -4.29 5.98
CA ARG A 415 8.37 -4.79 4.59
C ARG A 415 7.65 -3.93 3.55
N TYR A 416 6.51 -3.33 3.90
CA TYR A 416 5.77 -2.44 3.01
C TYR A 416 6.41 -1.05 2.93
N VAL A 417 7.04 -0.59 4.01
CA VAL A 417 7.82 0.67 4.04
C VAL A 417 9.04 0.59 3.13
N LEU A 418 9.69 -0.58 3.00
CA LEU A 418 10.82 -0.79 2.09
C LEU A 418 10.41 -0.92 0.62
N ALA A 419 9.22 -1.48 0.36
CA ALA A 419 8.65 -1.57 -0.99
C ALA A 419 8.15 -0.21 -1.51
N VAL A 420 7.83 0.73 -0.62
CA VAL A 420 7.32 2.05 -0.96
C VAL A 420 8.15 3.12 -0.25
N SER A 421 9.32 3.46 -0.80
CA SER A 421 10.12 4.64 -0.38
C SER A 421 9.41 5.98 -0.63
N VAL A 422 8.09 6.02 -0.76
CA VAL A 422 7.34 7.18 -1.24
C VAL A 422 6.19 7.58 -0.32
N TRP A 423 5.83 6.87 0.74
CA TRP A 423 4.72 7.34 1.57
C TRP A 423 5.02 7.44 3.07
N LYS A 424 5.23 8.72 3.44
CA LYS A 424 4.61 9.35 4.61
C LYS A 424 4.65 8.49 5.87
N ALA A 425 5.74 8.62 6.63
CA ALA A 425 5.84 8.34 8.07
C ALA A 425 4.52 7.84 8.67
N THR A 426 4.31 6.53 8.58
CA THR A 426 3.10 5.85 9.04
C THR A 426 3.25 5.55 10.52
N VAL A 427 2.14 5.76 11.22
CA VAL A 427 1.82 5.60 12.64
C VAL A 427 2.88 4.89 13.50
N THR A 428 3.26 5.57 14.59
CA THR A 428 4.22 5.10 15.59
C THR A 428 3.64 3.96 16.42
N ASP A 429 3.68 2.73 15.90
CA ASP A 429 3.48 1.54 16.72
C ASP A 429 4.78 1.14 17.41
N TYR A 430 4.68 0.73 18.68
CA TYR A 430 5.83 0.32 19.50
C TYR A 430 6.60 -0.84 18.87
N THR A 431 5.92 -1.71 18.14
CA THR A 431 6.50 -2.82 17.37
C THR A 431 7.41 -2.32 16.26
N ASN A 432 6.95 -1.33 15.49
CA ASN A 432 7.72 -0.72 14.41
C ASN A 432 8.95 0.03 14.96
N ILE A 433 8.78 0.77 16.07
CA ILE A 433 9.91 1.45 16.76
C ILE A 433 10.96 0.44 17.23
N ALA A 434 10.53 -0.67 17.84
CA ALA A 434 11.43 -1.73 18.27
C ALA A 434 12.17 -2.33 17.07
N LEU A 435 11.48 -2.60 15.97
CA LEU A 435 12.10 -3.17 14.77
C LEU A 435 13.12 -2.24 14.11
N TYR A 436 12.82 -0.94 14.03
CA TYR A 436 13.78 0.07 13.56
C TYR A 436 15.00 0.17 14.49
N SER A 437 14.80 0.10 15.81
CA SER A 437 15.91 0.12 16.76
C SER A 437 16.82 -1.12 16.60
N VAL A 438 16.24 -2.29 16.37
CA VAL A 438 16.97 -3.53 16.08
C VAL A 438 17.73 -3.42 14.77
N TRP A 439 17.13 -2.84 13.74
CA TRP A 439 17.80 -2.61 12.45
C TRP A 439 19.03 -1.73 12.59
N VAL A 440 18.90 -0.56 13.24
CA VAL A 440 20.02 0.38 13.44
C VAL A 440 21.11 -0.28 14.29
N ALA A 441 20.76 -1.01 15.34
CA ALA A 441 21.72 -1.72 16.17
C ALA A 441 22.49 -2.80 15.39
N LEU A 442 21.80 -3.59 14.57
CA LEU A 442 22.42 -4.59 13.71
C LEU A 442 23.33 -3.96 12.64
N ALA A 443 22.88 -2.88 12.00
CA ALA A 443 23.66 -2.18 10.98
C ALA A 443 24.95 -1.58 11.57
N VAL A 444 24.84 -0.85 12.68
CA VAL A 444 25.99 -0.24 13.36
C VAL A 444 26.93 -1.31 13.91
N GLY A 445 26.39 -2.37 14.53
CA GLY A 445 27.17 -3.50 15.01
C GLY A 445 27.94 -4.21 13.89
N GLY A 446 27.29 -4.48 12.75
CA GLY A 446 27.91 -5.07 11.56
C GLY A 446 29.03 -4.20 10.99
N ILE A 447 28.79 -2.89 10.87
CA ILE A 447 29.80 -1.94 10.37
C ILE A 447 31.01 -1.87 11.31
N ILE A 448 30.80 -1.72 12.62
CA ILE A 448 31.90 -1.63 13.61
C ILE A 448 32.73 -2.91 13.62
N THR A 449 32.09 -4.08 13.63
CA THR A 449 32.79 -5.37 13.65
C THR A 449 33.60 -5.60 12.37
N GLN A 450 33.06 -5.25 11.20
CA GLN A 450 33.80 -5.31 9.94
C GLN A 450 34.97 -4.33 9.91
N LEU A 451 34.77 -3.07 10.34
CA LEU A 451 35.86 -2.08 10.42
C LEU A 451 36.96 -2.49 11.40
N TRP A 452 36.59 -3.11 12.52
CA TRP A 452 37.54 -3.61 13.52
C TRP A 452 38.34 -4.80 12.99
N ARG A 453 37.67 -5.76 12.34
CA ARG A 453 38.33 -6.96 11.77
C ARG A 453 39.27 -6.63 10.62
N GLU A 454 38.95 -5.61 9.83
CA GLU A 454 39.75 -5.15 8.69
C GLU A 454 40.87 -4.16 9.08
N ARG A 455 40.96 -3.83 10.38
CA ARG A 455 41.98 -2.92 10.90
C ARG A 455 43.37 -3.56 10.77
N GLY A 456 44.06 -3.23 9.68
CA GLY A 456 45.41 -3.72 9.36
C GLY A 456 45.51 -4.63 8.13
N GLN A 457 44.38 -4.94 7.48
CA GLN A 457 44.33 -5.76 6.24
C GLN A 457 44.53 -4.88 4.98
N ARG A 458 44.99 -5.46 3.86
CA ARG A 458 45.31 -4.75 2.59
C ARG A 458 44.07 -4.41 1.74
N GLU A 459 44.22 -3.46 0.81
CA GLU A 459 43.13 -2.93 -0.01
C GLU A 459 42.53 -4.00 -0.92
N PHE A 460 41.24 -4.34 -0.71
CA PHE A 460 40.47 -5.18 -1.61
C PHE A 460 39.34 -4.35 -2.26
N PRO A 461 39.20 -4.37 -3.59
CA PRO A 461 40.19 -4.83 -4.57
C PRO A 461 41.44 -3.92 -4.58
N ALA A 462 42.62 -4.52 -4.69
CA ALA A 462 43.85 -3.75 -4.82
C ALA A 462 43.84 -3.05 -6.18
N CYS A 463 44.11 -1.74 -6.20
CA CYS A 463 44.20 -0.98 -7.44
C CYS A 463 45.12 -1.70 -8.44
N PRO A 464 44.66 -2.03 -9.67
CA PRO A 464 45.44 -2.75 -10.66
C PRO A 464 46.78 -2.07 -10.95
N TRP A 465 46.79 -0.74 -10.92
CA TRP A 465 48.00 0.07 -11.09
C TRP A 465 49.00 -0.09 -9.94
N ARG A 466 48.55 -0.18 -8.68
CA ARG A 466 49.43 -0.47 -7.54
C ARG A 466 50.01 -1.88 -7.64
N LEU A 467 49.20 -2.88 -8.01
CA LEU A 467 49.66 -4.25 -8.24
C LEU A 467 50.66 -4.32 -9.39
N TYR A 468 50.41 -3.62 -10.50
CA TYR A 468 51.31 -3.49 -11.63
C TYR A 468 52.64 -2.86 -11.22
N LYS A 469 52.60 -1.74 -10.48
CA LYS A 469 53.79 -1.07 -9.95
C LYS A 469 54.57 -1.96 -8.98
N GLN A 470 53.89 -2.71 -8.12
CA GLN A 470 54.51 -3.66 -7.19
C GLN A 470 55.14 -4.85 -7.91
N ARG A 471 54.54 -5.36 -9.00
CA ARG A 471 55.13 -6.41 -9.84
C ARG A 471 56.38 -5.92 -10.55
N ARG A 472 56.37 -4.70 -11.09
CA ARG A 472 57.56 -4.07 -11.70
C ARG A 472 58.69 -3.86 -10.69
N MET A 473 58.37 -3.44 -9.48
CA MET A 473 59.36 -3.25 -8.40
C MET A 473 59.83 -4.57 -7.78
N ARG A 474 59.06 -5.66 -7.91
CA ARG A 474 59.40 -7.03 -7.44
C ARG A 474 60.06 -7.90 -8.51
N GLN A 475 60.42 -7.34 -9.66
CA GLN A 475 61.42 -7.95 -10.56
C GLN A 475 62.80 -7.35 -10.25
N PRO A 476 63.52 -7.79 -9.19
CA PRO A 476 64.96 -7.58 -9.13
C PRO A 476 65.63 -8.56 -10.09
N CYS A 477 66.64 -8.07 -10.80
CA CYS A 477 67.58 -8.78 -11.66
C CYS A 477 67.66 -10.29 -11.38
N LEU A 478 67.00 -11.10 -12.21
CA LEU A 478 67.40 -12.49 -12.37
C LEU A 478 68.83 -12.40 -12.94
N GLN A 479 69.81 -12.57 -12.06
CA GLN A 479 71.23 -12.54 -12.39
C GLN A 479 71.46 -13.55 -13.53
N VAL A 480 71.59 -13.05 -14.74
CA VAL A 480 72.37 -13.75 -15.76
C VAL A 480 73.81 -13.60 -15.29
N THR A 481 74.36 -14.63 -14.64
CA THR A 481 75.81 -14.77 -14.56
C THR A 481 76.32 -14.84 -15.99
N PRO A 482 77.14 -13.88 -16.46
CA PRO A 482 77.68 -14.00 -17.80
C PRO A 482 78.62 -15.21 -17.84
N PRO A 483 78.53 -16.10 -18.84
CA PRO A 483 79.63 -17.02 -19.09
C PRO A 483 80.86 -16.18 -19.42
N SER A 484 81.97 -16.46 -18.75
CA SER A 484 83.28 -15.90 -19.07
C SER A 484 83.67 -16.35 -20.47
N GLY A 485 83.59 -15.45 -21.44
CA GLY A 485 84.03 -15.67 -22.81
C GLY A 485 83.74 -14.44 -23.66
N GLU A 486 84.83 -13.78 -24.05
CA GLU A 486 85.02 -12.81 -25.15
C GLU A 486 83.80 -12.06 -25.69
N ILE A 487 83.85 -10.74 -25.51
CA ILE A 487 83.06 -9.74 -26.22
C ILE A 487 83.54 -9.74 -27.67
N ASP A 488 82.70 -10.19 -28.59
CA ASP A 488 82.75 -9.73 -29.99
C ASP A 488 81.61 -8.72 -30.19
N SER A 489 81.98 -7.60 -30.78
CA SER A 489 81.15 -6.43 -31.01
C SER A 489 80.20 -6.65 -32.20
N ASP A 490 79.04 -6.00 -32.13
CA ASP A 490 78.04 -5.81 -33.19
C ASP A 490 76.97 -6.91 -33.35
N ASP A 491 75.99 -6.95 -32.44
CA ASP A 491 74.65 -7.42 -32.82
C ASP A 491 73.53 -6.88 -31.90
N GLU A 492 72.88 -5.77 -32.27
CA GLU A 492 71.75 -5.17 -31.54
C GLU A 492 70.38 -5.86 -31.82
N GLN A 493 70.34 -7.01 -32.50
CA GLN A 493 69.07 -7.65 -32.94
C GLN A 493 68.57 -8.83 -32.10
N GLU A 494 69.32 -9.33 -31.13
CA GLU A 494 68.90 -10.52 -30.36
C GLU A 494 67.67 -10.36 -29.43
N PRO A 495 67.29 -9.18 -28.87
CA PRO A 495 66.13 -9.11 -27.99
C PRO A 495 64.80 -9.33 -28.73
N LEU A 496 64.74 -9.00 -30.03
CA LEU A 496 63.50 -9.06 -30.83
C LEU A 496 63.22 -10.48 -31.36
N LEU A 497 64.26 -11.26 -31.68
CA LEU A 497 64.10 -12.64 -32.14
C LEU A 497 63.77 -13.63 -31.01
N ALA A 498 64.19 -13.32 -29.77
CA ALA A 498 63.82 -14.10 -28.59
C ALA A 498 62.34 -13.92 -28.22
N ALA A 499 61.83 -12.68 -28.27
CA ALA A 499 60.42 -12.39 -28.01
C ALA A 499 59.49 -13.00 -29.08
N HIS A 500 59.91 -13.02 -30.35
CA HIS A 500 59.13 -13.61 -31.43
C HIS A 500 59.06 -15.15 -31.34
N ARG A 501 60.16 -15.83 -30.94
CA ARG A 501 60.19 -17.28 -30.73
C ARG A 501 59.33 -17.75 -29.56
N GLN A 502 59.17 -16.92 -28.54
CA GLN A 502 58.34 -17.24 -27.38
C GLN A 502 56.84 -17.09 -27.70
N HIS A 503 56.47 -16.10 -28.52
CA HIS A 503 55.10 -15.92 -28.98
C HIS A 503 54.63 -17.03 -29.95
N GLN A 504 55.54 -17.66 -30.72
CA GLN A 504 55.22 -18.80 -31.59
C GLN A 504 55.03 -20.12 -30.83
N ARG A 505 55.60 -20.28 -29.62
CA ARG A 505 55.43 -21.50 -28.80
C ARG A 505 54.09 -21.56 -28.07
N GLU A 506 53.41 -20.42 -27.89
CA GLU A 506 52.16 -20.34 -27.11
C GLU A 506 50.88 -20.29 -27.96
N THR A 507 50.99 -20.30 -29.30
CA THR A 507 49.83 -20.38 -30.21
C THR A 507 49.60 -21.82 -30.69
N PRO A 508 48.44 -22.47 -30.39
CA PRO A 508 48.07 -23.70 -31.06
C PRO A 508 47.71 -23.42 -32.53
N SER A 509 48.38 -24.10 -33.45
CA SER A 509 48.12 -24.03 -34.88
C SER A 509 46.74 -24.62 -35.21
N TRP A 510 45.80 -23.78 -35.61
CA TRP A 510 44.60 -24.20 -36.33
C TRP A 510 45.01 -24.59 -37.76
N GLN A 511 45.31 -25.88 -37.97
CA GLN A 511 45.41 -26.44 -39.32
C GLN A 511 44.13 -27.20 -39.67
N HIS A 512 43.56 -26.77 -40.80
CA HIS A 512 42.40 -27.32 -41.48
C HIS A 512 42.40 -28.86 -41.55
N ARG A 513 41.28 -29.47 -41.14
CA ARG A 513 40.90 -30.81 -41.59
C ARG A 513 39.68 -30.65 -42.50
N GLN A 514 39.91 -30.66 -43.81
CA GLN A 514 38.85 -30.69 -44.82
C GLN A 514 38.17 -32.08 -44.90
N PRO A 515 36.93 -32.15 -45.39
CA PRO A 515 36.09 -33.34 -45.36
C PRO A 515 36.40 -34.29 -46.53
N SER A 516 36.41 -35.59 -46.24
CA SER A 516 36.55 -36.66 -47.21
C SER A 516 35.31 -36.73 -48.10
N ALA A 517 35.45 -36.32 -49.36
CA ALA A 517 34.49 -36.60 -50.42
C ALA A 517 34.57 -38.08 -50.80
N VAL A 518 33.48 -38.82 -50.59
CA VAL A 518 33.26 -40.17 -51.13
C VAL A 518 32.65 -40.01 -52.52
N ARG A 519 33.35 -40.55 -53.52
CA ARG A 519 32.99 -40.56 -54.94
C ARG A 519 32.04 -41.73 -55.21
N HIS A 520 30.86 -41.44 -55.75
CA HIS A 520 30.02 -42.42 -56.43
C HIS A 520 30.64 -42.78 -57.78
N ASP A 521 30.74 -44.07 -58.08
CA ASP A 521 30.18 -44.69 -59.29
C ASP A 521 30.61 -46.17 -59.36
N GLU A 522 29.67 -47.07 -59.08
CA GLU A 522 29.62 -48.34 -59.80
C GLU A 522 28.16 -48.79 -59.93
N LEU A 523 27.81 -49.05 -61.18
CA LEU A 523 26.52 -49.46 -61.71
C LEU A 523 26.33 -50.97 -61.45
N ILE A 524 25.08 -51.42 -61.22
CA ILE A 524 24.41 -52.64 -61.73
C ILE A 524 23.38 -53.20 -60.72
N ASP A 525 22.14 -53.20 -61.21
CA ASP A 525 20.84 -53.82 -60.85
C ASP A 525 20.92 -55.36 -60.56
N PRO A 526 19.82 -56.13 -60.37
CA PRO A 526 18.50 -55.92 -59.74
C PRO A 526 18.19 -56.98 -58.65
N THR A 527 17.21 -56.73 -57.77
CA THR A 527 16.04 -57.60 -57.47
C THR A 527 15.19 -57.03 -56.34
#